data_AF-A0A3N5KB77-F1
#
_entry.id   AF-A0A3N5KB77-F1
#
_cell.length_a   1.000
_cell.length_b   1.000
_cell.length_c   1.000
_cell.angle_alpha   90.00
_cell.angle_beta   90.00
_cell.angle_gamma   90.00
#
_symmetry.space_group_name_H-M   'P 1'
#
loop_
_entity.id
_entity.type
_entity.pdbx_description
1 polymer ?
#
loop_
_entity_poly.entity_id
_entity_poly.type
_entity_poly.pdbx_seq_one_letter_code
_entity_poly.pdbx_strand_id
1 'polypeptide(L)'
;MEHRPRPGQPCGGPPRFLADAMLGRLATWLRILGYDAEYVRSEETALIERARETGRILLTRDTGMLRRRGLPPHLFVRSDRVSEQVRQVIGALRLTPSNASRPRCPRCNVAVEPRAKAEVAGRVPDFVWSSHDAFWGCPTCGRVYWAGSHRRRMDETIRALTAEAPISSAAAGRAMRVVFLGSPDFAVPSLDRLVSDGHTVALVVTQPDRPAGRGRALRPPSVKRAAERHGLAVLQPERLGDPDALAVLRQARPEIAVVVAYGQFLVRAMRDLPPRGCINVHASLLPKYRGAAPIHRALMAGEAETGLTVMRVEERMDAGAILLQRRCSILPEDDAGSLHDRLAALGADALSDALRILAAGGGTWTPQDDRQATLAPKLTDADCPVELSGDAVSLVNRIRALSPAPGAYLALTDGRRLRLLRADVRWAPGPSGTVLAIDDDSVTVGTGEGSLALLEVQPEGKRRMTGAEFVRGRRLHVGMRFA
;
A
#
# COMPACT_ATOMS: atom_id res chain seq x y z
N MET A 1 -14.08 9.60 30.27
CA MET A 1 -14.80 8.35 30.57
C MET A 1 -15.60 7.95 29.34
N GLU A 2 -15.81 6.65 29.14
CA GLU A 2 -16.78 6.04 28.20
C GLU A 2 -16.37 6.02 26.70
N HIS A 3 -16.56 4.94 25.94
CA HIS A 3 -17.30 3.70 26.15
C HIS A 3 -16.57 2.59 25.36
N ARG A 4 -15.94 1.64 26.05
CA ARG A 4 -15.39 0.42 25.44
C ARG A 4 -16.37 -0.72 25.72
N PRO A 5 -17.36 -1.00 24.85
CA PRO A 5 -18.03 -2.28 24.92
C PRO A 5 -17.04 -3.34 24.45
N ARG A 6 -16.67 -4.27 25.34
CA ARG A 6 -16.03 -5.52 24.91
C ARG A 6 -17.04 -6.24 24.00
N PRO A 7 -16.67 -6.69 22.79
CA PRO A 7 -17.57 -7.55 22.03
C PRO A 7 -17.71 -8.85 22.81
N GLY A 8 -18.85 -9.03 23.48
CA GLY A 8 -19.24 -10.33 24.00
C GLY A 8 -19.39 -11.27 22.82
N GLN A 9 -18.59 -12.34 22.79
CA GLN A 9 -18.84 -13.45 21.89
C GLN A 9 -20.24 -14.00 22.20
N PRO A 10 -21.19 -14.03 21.24
CA PRO A 10 -22.37 -14.85 21.41
C PRO A 10 -21.92 -16.32 21.52
N CYS A 11 -22.44 -17.03 22.53
CA CYS A 11 -22.14 -18.43 22.78
C CYS A 11 -22.60 -19.31 21.61
N GLY A 12 -21.71 -20.14 21.08
CA GLY A 12 -22.03 -21.30 20.23
C GLY A 12 -22.17 -21.05 18.73
N GLY A 13 -21.06 -20.79 18.02
CA GLY A 13 -20.99 -20.81 16.54
C GLY A 13 -20.08 -19.74 15.94
N PRO A 14 -19.68 -19.85 14.65
CA PRO A 14 -18.96 -18.77 13.97
C PRO A 14 -19.83 -17.51 13.92
N PRO A 15 -19.24 -16.30 14.07
CA PRO A 15 -20.00 -15.07 14.16
C PRO A 15 -20.79 -14.79 12.88
N ARG A 16 -21.99 -14.25 13.07
CA ARG A 16 -22.89 -13.80 12.00
C ARG A 16 -22.88 -12.28 11.94
N PHE A 17 -22.91 -11.71 10.74
CA PHE A 17 -22.75 -10.28 10.51
C PHE A 17 -24.01 -9.68 9.89
N LEU A 18 -24.28 -8.42 10.21
CA LEU A 18 -25.22 -7.55 9.49
C LEU A 18 -24.47 -6.29 9.05
N ALA A 19 -24.34 -6.07 7.75
CA ALA A 19 -23.67 -4.91 7.18
C ALA A 19 -24.68 -3.84 6.76
N ASP A 20 -24.39 -2.58 7.11
CA ASP A 20 -25.16 -1.41 6.65
C ASP A 20 -24.99 -1.14 5.15
N ALA A 21 -25.70 -0.13 4.65
CA ALA A 21 -25.71 0.26 3.24
C ALA A 21 -24.30 0.59 2.67
N MET A 22 -23.37 1.04 3.51
CA MET A 22 -22.01 1.44 3.12
C MET A 22 -21.04 0.25 2.99
N LEU A 23 -21.45 -0.94 3.45
CA LEU A 23 -20.58 -2.11 3.61
C LEU A 23 -21.02 -3.33 2.78
N GLY A 24 -21.79 -3.12 1.70
CA GLY A 24 -22.25 -4.21 0.83
C GLY A 24 -21.13 -5.04 0.18
N ARG A 25 -20.01 -4.40 -0.19
CA ARG A 25 -18.82 -5.12 -0.67
C ARG A 25 -18.19 -5.96 0.44
N LEU A 26 -18.06 -5.43 1.66
CA LEU A 26 -17.55 -6.18 2.80
C LEU A 26 -18.40 -7.42 3.11
N ALA A 27 -19.73 -7.29 3.11
CA ALA A 27 -20.64 -8.44 3.30
C ALA A 27 -20.43 -9.51 2.22
N THR A 28 -20.24 -9.11 0.96
CA THR A 28 -19.93 -10.01 -0.15
C THR A 28 -18.64 -10.79 0.12
N TRP A 29 -17.60 -10.11 0.60
CA TRP A 29 -16.32 -10.74 0.93
C TRP A 29 -16.43 -11.71 2.11
N LEU A 30 -17.11 -11.33 3.19
CA LEU A 30 -17.35 -12.20 4.34
C LEU A 30 -18.09 -13.49 3.96
N ARG A 31 -19.05 -13.42 3.03
CA ARG A 31 -19.74 -14.61 2.46
C ARG A 31 -18.78 -15.55 1.74
N ILE A 32 -17.89 -15.00 0.92
CA ILE A 32 -16.91 -15.80 0.18
C ILE A 32 -15.96 -16.49 1.16
N LEU A 33 -15.63 -15.82 2.28
CA LEU A 33 -14.83 -16.37 3.38
C LEU A 33 -15.58 -17.42 4.22
N GLY A 34 -16.85 -17.71 3.91
CA GLY A 34 -17.68 -18.70 4.60
C GLY A 34 -18.50 -18.15 5.77
N TYR A 35 -18.37 -16.86 6.09
CA TYR A 35 -19.15 -16.24 7.15
C TYR A 35 -20.56 -15.88 6.69
N ASP A 36 -21.53 -16.05 7.58
CA ASP A 36 -22.88 -15.57 7.38
C ASP A 36 -22.90 -14.04 7.52
N ALA A 37 -23.05 -13.32 6.41
CA ALA A 37 -23.09 -11.87 6.40
C ALA A 37 -24.32 -11.34 5.67
N GLU A 38 -25.31 -10.84 6.39
CA GLU A 38 -26.50 -10.21 5.84
C GLU A 38 -26.18 -8.77 5.42
N TYR A 39 -26.77 -8.30 4.32
CA TYR A 39 -26.65 -6.91 3.84
C TYR A 39 -28.05 -6.39 3.57
N VAL A 40 -28.44 -5.35 4.29
CA VAL A 40 -29.77 -4.77 4.21
C VAL A 40 -29.63 -3.27 3.99
N ARG A 41 -30.33 -2.74 2.99
CA ARG A 41 -30.48 -1.29 2.80
C ARG A 41 -31.78 -0.89 3.50
N SER A 42 -31.67 -0.45 4.75
CA SER A 42 -32.79 -0.02 5.57
C SER A 42 -32.37 1.15 6.46
N GLU A 43 -33.34 1.84 7.04
CA GLU A 43 -33.09 2.86 8.06
C GLU A 43 -32.37 2.30 9.29
N GLU A 44 -31.63 3.16 9.98
CA GLU A 44 -30.76 2.78 11.09
C GLU A 44 -31.47 2.01 12.21
N THR A 45 -32.68 2.45 12.60
CA THR A 45 -33.46 1.84 13.69
C THR A 45 -33.79 0.39 13.36
N ALA A 46 -34.24 0.13 12.13
CA ALA A 46 -34.55 -1.20 11.65
C ALA A 46 -33.31 -2.10 11.56
N LEU A 47 -32.13 -1.55 11.22
CA LEU A 47 -30.87 -2.32 11.23
C LEU A 47 -30.46 -2.75 12.65
N ILE A 48 -30.64 -1.88 13.64
CA ILE A 48 -30.34 -2.15 15.05
C ILE A 48 -31.28 -3.24 15.60
N GLU A 49 -32.59 -3.13 15.33
CA GLU A 49 -33.59 -4.13 15.72
C GLU A 49 -33.30 -5.48 15.07
N ARG A 50 -33.07 -5.48 13.75
CA ARG A 50 -32.72 -6.68 12.99
C ARG A 50 -31.48 -7.37 13.54
N ALA A 51 -30.42 -6.63 13.86
CA ALA A 51 -29.20 -7.19 14.43
C ALA A 51 -29.44 -7.84 15.81
N ARG A 52 -30.31 -7.26 16.64
CA ARG A 52 -30.69 -7.85 17.93
C ARG A 52 -31.52 -9.13 17.75
N GLU A 53 -32.59 -9.06 16.96
CA GLU A 53 -33.50 -10.20 16.70
C GLU A 53 -32.77 -11.40 16.12
N THR A 54 -31.84 -11.14 15.20
CA THR A 54 -31.07 -12.19 14.51
C THR A 54 -29.76 -12.54 15.22
N GLY A 55 -29.44 -11.90 16.35
CA GLY A 55 -28.18 -12.10 17.07
C GLY A 55 -26.93 -11.94 16.20
N ARG A 56 -26.90 -10.90 15.36
CA ARG A 56 -25.80 -10.59 14.42
C ARG A 56 -24.93 -9.45 14.94
N ILE A 57 -23.64 -9.49 14.62
CA ILE A 57 -22.72 -8.37 14.83
C ILE A 57 -22.97 -7.31 13.76
N LEU A 58 -23.34 -6.11 14.18
CA LEU A 58 -23.59 -4.97 13.30
C LEU A 58 -22.26 -4.37 12.82
N LEU A 59 -22.03 -4.38 11.51
CA LEU A 59 -20.90 -3.71 10.88
C LEU A 59 -21.40 -2.39 10.29
N THR A 60 -20.80 -1.29 10.73
CA THR A 60 -21.20 0.04 10.25
C THR A 60 -20.02 0.98 10.08
N ARG A 61 -20.13 1.91 9.13
CA ARG A 61 -19.23 3.07 8.99
C ARG A 61 -19.86 4.37 9.46
N ASP A 62 -21.10 4.32 9.94
CA ASP A 62 -21.85 5.48 10.37
C ASP A 62 -21.46 5.87 11.80
N THR A 63 -20.85 7.04 11.94
CA THR A 63 -20.45 7.58 13.25
C THR A 63 -21.64 8.11 14.06
N GLY A 64 -22.75 8.47 13.42
CA GLY A 64 -24.00 8.86 14.07
C GLY A 64 -24.65 7.68 14.77
N MET A 65 -24.62 6.50 14.13
CA MET A 65 -25.14 5.26 14.70
C MET A 65 -24.45 4.87 16.02
N LEU A 66 -23.15 5.13 16.15
CA LEU A 66 -22.36 4.85 17.37
C LEU A 66 -22.76 5.69 18.59
N ARG A 67 -23.47 6.81 18.39
CA ARG A 67 -23.88 7.70 19.49
C ARG A 67 -25.14 7.22 20.20
N ARG A 68 -25.80 6.18 19.69
CA ARG A 68 -27.06 5.66 20.24
C ARG A 68 -26.81 4.72 21.42
N ARG A 69 -27.65 4.81 22.46
CA ARG A 69 -27.59 3.91 23.62
C ARG A 69 -28.16 2.54 23.26
N GLY A 70 -27.55 1.48 23.81
CA GLY A 70 -28.05 0.11 23.74
C GLY A 70 -27.75 -0.65 22.43
N LEU A 71 -26.76 -0.24 21.64
CA LEU A 71 -26.42 -0.94 20.39
C LEU A 71 -26.16 -2.45 20.61
N PRO A 72 -26.57 -3.33 19.67
CA PRO A 72 -26.16 -4.74 19.66
C PRO A 72 -24.62 -4.85 19.54
N PRO A 73 -24.04 -6.05 19.68
CA PRO A 73 -22.64 -6.26 19.34
C PRO A 73 -22.32 -5.65 17.98
N HIS A 74 -21.34 -4.76 17.93
CA HIS A 74 -21.07 -3.98 16.72
C HIS A 74 -19.57 -3.76 16.52
N LEU A 75 -19.19 -3.48 15.27
CA LEU A 75 -17.83 -3.10 14.90
C LEU A 75 -17.88 -1.92 13.93
N PHE A 76 -17.26 -0.81 14.35
CA PHE A 76 -17.09 0.36 13.49
C PHE A 76 -15.98 0.12 12.48
N VAL A 77 -16.29 0.16 11.20
CA VAL A 77 -15.35 -0.07 10.10
C VAL A 77 -14.79 1.27 9.64
N ARG A 78 -13.47 1.46 9.75
CA ARG A 78 -12.82 2.77 9.54
C ARG A 78 -12.54 3.06 8.06
N SER A 79 -12.06 2.05 7.35
CA SER A 79 -11.61 2.19 5.96
C SER A 79 -12.75 2.21 4.94
N ASP A 80 -12.54 2.88 3.82
CA ASP A 80 -13.36 2.82 2.60
C ASP A 80 -12.93 1.71 1.63
N ARG A 81 -11.74 1.12 1.83
CA ARG A 81 -11.17 0.06 1.00
C ARG A 81 -11.56 -1.31 1.53
N VAL A 82 -12.24 -2.12 0.70
CA VAL A 82 -12.79 -3.43 1.12
C VAL A 82 -11.74 -4.39 1.71
N SER A 83 -10.51 -4.37 1.21
CA SER A 83 -9.41 -5.21 1.72
C SER A 83 -9.03 -4.86 3.17
N GLU A 84 -8.97 -3.57 3.49
CA GLU A 84 -8.72 -3.09 4.85
C GLU A 84 -9.93 -3.30 5.76
N GLN A 85 -11.15 -3.16 5.23
CA GLN A 85 -12.37 -3.49 5.96
C GLN A 85 -12.38 -4.96 6.39
N VAL A 86 -12.04 -5.88 5.47
CA VAL A 86 -11.92 -7.32 5.75
C VAL A 86 -10.84 -7.57 6.79
N ARG A 87 -9.65 -6.97 6.65
CA ARG A 87 -8.56 -7.07 7.65
C ARG A 87 -9.02 -6.62 9.03
N GLN A 88 -9.71 -5.49 9.10
CA GLN A 88 -10.19 -4.93 10.36
C GLN A 88 -11.19 -5.88 11.04
N VAL A 89 -12.16 -6.44 10.30
CA VAL A 89 -13.14 -7.38 10.85
C VAL A 89 -12.47 -8.67 11.33
N ILE A 90 -11.59 -9.25 10.50
CA ILE A 90 -10.86 -10.48 10.84
C ILE A 90 -10.00 -10.28 12.09
N GLY A 91 -9.21 -9.20 12.13
CA GLY A 91 -8.32 -8.91 13.25
C GLY A 91 -9.07 -8.55 14.54
N ALA A 92 -10.12 -7.72 14.46
CA ALA A 92 -10.87 -7.29 15.64
C ALA A 92 -11.62 -8.44 16.33
N LEU A 93 -12.12 -9.40 15.54
CA LEU A 93 -12.91 -10.53 16.05
C LEU A 93 -12.11 -11.84 16.10
N ARG A 94 -10.80 -11.78 15.79
CA ARG A 94 -9.89 -12.94 15.74
C ARG A 94 -10.46 -14.10 14.92
N LEU A 95 -11.07 -13.75 13.78
CA LEU A 95 -11.66 -14.73 12.89
C LEU A 95 -10.54 -15.56 12.27
N THR A 96 -10.66 -16.88 12.29
CA THR A 96 -9.80 -17.75 11.50
C THR A 96 -10.52 -18.00 10.17
N PRO A 97 -10.03 -17.47 9.02
CA PRO A 97 -10.61 -17.82 7.74
C PRO A 97 -10.52 -19.33 7.61
N SER A 98 -11.66 -20.01 7.75
CA SER A 98 -11.69 -21.45 7.67
C SER A 98 -11.25 -21.79 6.25
N ASN A 99 -10.13 -22.50 6.10
CA ASN A 99 -9.74 -23.05 4.82
C ASN A 99 -10.93 -23.84 4.24
N ALA A 100 -11.59 -23.24 3.27
CA ALA A 100 -12.23 -23.89 2.12
C ALA A 100 -13.13 -25.12 2.34
N SER A 101 -13.93 -25.22 3.40
CA SER A 101 -14.90 -26.34 3.50
C SER A 101 -16.33 -25.99 3.07
N ARG A 102 -16.81 -24.75 3.22
CA ARG A 102 -18.19 -24.34 2.83
C ARG A 102 -18.32 -22.85 2.45
N PRO A 103 -17.88 -22.41 1.27
CA PRO A 103 -18.13 -21.03 0.82
C PRO A 103 -19.64 -20.74 0.74
N ARG A 104 -20.03 -19.48 0.96
CA ARG A 104 -21.42 -19.03 0.76
C ARG A 104 -21.56 -18.28 -0.55
N CYS A 105 -22.76 -18.35 -1.13
CA CYS A 105 -23.13 -17.60 -2.30
C CYS A 105 -22.99 -16.10 -2.01
N PRO A 106 -22.17 -15.34 -2.77
CA PRO A 106 -21.98 -13.91 -2.56
C PRO A 106 -23.27 -13.10 -2.67
N ARG A 107 -24.28 -13.63 -3.39
CA ARG A 107 -25.59 -13.01 -3.57
C ARG A 107 -26.59 -13.45 -2.48
N CYS A 108 -26.77 -14.74 -2.31
CA CYS A 108 -27.85 -15.31 -1.49
C CYS A 108 -27.46 -15.59 -0.05
N ASN A 109 -26.17 -15.51 0.30
CA ASN A 109 -25.66 -15.83 1.64
C ASN A 109 -25.97 -17.27 2.11
N VAL A 110 -26.31 -18.19 1.21
CA VAL A 110 -26.50 -19.63 1.48
C VAL A 110 -25.23 -20.41 1.16
N ALA A 111 -25.00 -21.54 1.81
CA ALA A 111 -23.88 -22.42 1.46
C ALA A 111 -24.00 -22.88 -0.01
N VAL A 112 -22.88 -22.86 -0.75
CA VAL A 112 -22.85 -23.45 -2.09
C VAL A 112 -22.45 -24.92 -2.01
N GLU A 113 -22.97 -25.71 -2.93
CA GLU A 113 -22.80 -27.16 -2.98
C GLU A 113 -21.90 -27.55 -4.16
N PRO A 114 -21.05 -28.58 -4.05
CA PRO A 114 -20.30 -29.10 -5.19
C PRO A 114 -21.22 -29.48 -6.36
N ARG A 115 -20.75 -29.25 -7.60
CA ARG A 115 -21.44 -29.64 -8.84
C ARG A 115 -20.52 -30.44 -9.73
N ALA A 116 -21.05 -31.49 -10.36
CA ALA A 116 -20.27 -32.29 -11.30
C ALA A 116 -19.96 -31.47 -12.58
N LYS A 117 -18.78 -31.68 -13.17
CA LYS A 117 -18.34 -30.97 -14.39
C LYS A 117 -19.33 -31.13 -15.57
N ALA A 118 -19.98 -32.28 -15.66
CA ALA A 118 -21.02 -32.53 -16.67
C ALA A 118 -22.27 -31.65 -16.48
N GLU A 119 -22.66 -31.36 -15.24
CA GLU A 119 -23.88 -30.57 -14.92
C GLU A 119 -23.73 -29.06 -15.19
N VAL A 120 -22.50 -28.59 -15.39
CA VAL A 120 -22.17 -27.18 -15.62
C VAL A 120 -21.85 -26.85 -17.07
N ALA A 121 -21.81 -27.86 -17.95
CA ALA A 121 -21.64 -27.67 -19.39
C ALA A 121 -22.74 -26.74 -19.96
N GLY A 122 -22.35 -25.76 -20.77
CA GLY A 122 -23.27 -24.74 -21.32
C GLY A 122 -23.79 -23.70 -20.31
N ARG A 123 -23.47 -23.82 -19.01
CA ARG A 123 -23.84 -22.85 -17.96
C ARG A 123 -22.69 -21.92 -17.55
N VAL A 124 -21.48 -22.23 -18.01
CA VAL A 124 -20.27 -21.41 -17.86
C VAL A 124 -19.58 -21.30 -19.23
N PRO A 125 -18.77 -20.25 -19.49
CA PRO A 125 -18.05 -20.12 -20.76
C PRO A 125 -17.17 -21.34 -21.06
N ASP A 126 -17.04 -21.72 -22.34
CA ASP A 126 -16.34 -22.95 -22.76
C ASP A 126 -14.90 -23.02 -22.25
N PHE A 127 -14.18 -21.88 -22.25
CA PHE A 127 -12.82 -21.81 -21.72
C PHE A 127 -12.76 -22.10 -20.21
N VAL A 128 -13.80 -21.76 -19.44
CA VAL A 128 -13.88 -22.05 -18.00
C VAL A 128 -14.17 -23.53 -17.78
N TRP A 129 -15.14 -24.05 -18.54
CA TRP A 129 -15.54 -25.45 -18.49
C TRP A 129 -14.36 -26.37 -18.83
N SER A 130 -13.57 -26.02 -19.84
CA SER A 130 -12.40 -26.82 -20.24
C SER A 130 -11.24 -26.72 -19.25
N SER A 131 -11.00 -25.55 -18.65
CA SER A 131 -9.82 -25.28 -17.81
C SER A 131 -9.97 -25.58 -16.31
N HIS A 132 -11.16 -25.96 -15.82
CA HIS A 132 -11.40 -26.21 -14.40
C HIS A 132 -12.15 -27.53 -14.17
N ASP A 133 -11.83 -28.21 -13.06
CA ASP A 133 -12.43 -29.51 -12.71
C ASP A 133 -13.38 -29.44 -11.50
N ALA A 134 -13.37 -28.33 -10.76
CA ALA A 134 -14.18 -28.15 -9.55
C ALA A 134 -15.14 -26.96 -9.68
N PHE A 135 -16.44 -27.25 -9.49
CA PHE A 135 -17.52 -26.28 -9.56
C PHE A 135 -18.40 -26.36 -8.31
N TRP A 136 -19.02 -25.23 -7.97
CA TRP A 136 -19.99 -25.11 -6.89
C TRP A 136 -21.25 -24.38 -7.39
N GLY A 137 -22.43 -24.83 -6.96
CA GLY A 137 -23.72 -24.25 -7.30
C GLY A 137 -24.41 -23.68 -6.07
N CYS A 138 -25.05 -22.51 -6.23
CA CYS A 138 -25.99 -22.01 -5.23
C CYS A 138 -27.36 -22.67 -5.42
N PRO A 139 -27.93 -23.36 -4.42
CA PRO A 139 -29.24 -24.01 -4.55
C PRO A 139 -30.39 -22.99 -4.69
N THR A 140 -30.21 -21.75 -4.21
CA THR A 140 -31.26 -20.72 -4.24
C THR A 140 -31.32 -19.95 -5.57
N CYS A 141 -30.17 -19.49 -6.10
CA CYS A 141 -30.17 -18.68 -7.33
C CYS A 141 -29.61 -19.40 -8.57
N GLY A 142 -29.21 -20.66 -8.44
CA GLY A 142 -28.70 -21.46 -9.54
C GLY A 142 -27.37 -20.99 -10.14
N ARG A 143 -26.68 -20.01 -9.54
CA ARG A 143 -25.36 -19.56 -10.01
C ARG A 143 -24.30 -20.64 -9.77
N VAL A 144 -23.41 -20.78 -10.76
CA VAL A 144 -22.24 -21.67 -10.72
C VAL A 144 -20.98 -20.84 -10.43
N TYR A 145 -20.10 -21.38 -9.60
CA TYR A 145 -18.84 -20.80 -9.15
C TYR A 145 -17.69 -21.78 -9.39
N TRP A 146 -16.49 -21.28 -9.64
CA TRP A 146 -15.28 -22.08 -9.86
C TRP A 146 -14.04 -21.35 -9.29
N ALA A 147 -12.94 -22.07 -9.13
CA ALA A 147 -11.68 -21.52 -8.60
C ALA A 147 -10.87 -20.75 -9.67
N GLY A 148 -11.40 -19.62 -10.15
CA GLY A 148 -10.72 -18.79 -11.15
C GLY A 148 -9.65 -17.84 -10.59
N SER A 149 -9.10 -16.98 -11.44
CA SER A 149 -8.08 -15.96 -11.08
C SER A 149 -8.53 -15.03 -9.95
N HIS A 150 -9.83 -14.74 -9.85
CA HIS A 150 -10.40 -13.99 -8.74
C HIS A 150 -10.28 -14.74 -7.41
N ARG A 151 -10.52 -16.06 -7.39
CA ARG A 151 -10.33 -16.88 -6.18
C ARG A 151 -8.85 -17.03 -5.83
N ARG A 152 -7.94 -17.10 -6.82
CA ARG A 152 -6.49 -17.05 -6.56
C ARG A 152 -6.04 -15.72 -5.94
N ARG A 153 -6.43 -14.58 -6.51
CA ARG A 153 -6.18 -13.25 -5.92
C ARG A 153 -6.78 -13.11 -4.52
N MET A 154 -7.96 -13.71 -4.31
CA MET A 154 -8.60 -13.74 -3.01
C MET A 154 -7.86 -14.64 -2.04
N ASP A 155 -7.46 -15.85 -2.43
CA ASP A 155 -6.69 -16.78 -1.61
C ASP A 155 -5.30 -16.21 -1.32
N GLU A 156 -4.71 -15.41 -2.21
CA GLU A 156 -3.48 -14.64 -1.98
C GLU A 156 -3.72 -13.48 -1.02
N THR A 157 -4.83 -12.75 -1.16
CA THR A 157 -5.22 -11.70 -0.21
C THR A 157 -5.51 -12.31 1.16
N ILE A 158 -6.21 -13.45 1.22
CA ILE A 158 -6.52 -14.19 2.44
C ILE A 158 -5.24 -14.77 3.02
N ARG A 159 -4.38 -15.42 2.24
CA ARG A 159 -3.06 -15.89 2.70
C ARG A 159 -2.19 -14.73 3.17
N ALA A 160 -2.19 -13.58 2.53
CA ALA A 160 -1.50 -12.40 3.03
C ALA A 160 -2.11 -11.90 4.36
N LEU A 161 -3.43 -12.10 4.56
CA LEU A 161 -4.16 -11.76 5.78
C LEU A 161 -4.14 -12.87 6.87
N THR A 162 -3.78 -14.12 6.54
CA THR A 162 -3.79 -15.29 7.45
C THR A 162 -2.44 -15.97 7.65
N ALA A 163 -1.47 -15.77 6.75
CA ALA A 163 -0.06 -16.11 6.95
C ALA A 163 0.55 -15.23 8.04
N GLU A 164 -0.07 -14.08 8.30
CA GLU A 164 -0.02 -13.42 9.60
C GLU A 164 -1.01 -14.10 10.55
N ALA A 165 -0.71 -15.34 10.94
CA ALA A 165 -1.28 -15.86 12.16
C ALA A 165 -0.94 -14.84 13.26
N PRO A 166 -1.90 -14.34 14.05
CA PRO A 166 -1.57 -13.53 15.20
C PRO A 166 -0.74 -14.43 16.12
N ILE A 167 0.57 -14.15 16.18
CA ILE A 167 1.38 -14.61 17.30
C ILE A 167 0.63 -14.11 18.53
N SER A 168 0.16 -15.09 19.30
CA SER A 168 -0.59 -14.99 20.54
C SER A 168 -0.49 -13.62 21.22
N SER A 169 -1.65 -13.07 21.58
CA SER A 169 -1.78 -11.86 22.41
C SER A 169 -1.31 -12.06 23.87
N ALA A 170 -0.26 -12.83 24.08
CA ALA A 170 0.33 -13.15 25.38
C ALA A 170 1.72 -12.55 25.58
N ALA A 171 2.28 -11.83 24.60
CA ALA A 171 3.48 -11.02 24.81
C ALA A 171 3.28 -9.64 24.19
N ALA A 172 2.67 -8.72 24.94
CA ALA A 172 2.96 -7.31 24.73
C ALA A 172 4.47 -7.15 24.95
N GLY A 173 5.22 -7.09 23.85
CA GLY A 173 6.67 -6.87 23.91
C GLY A 173 6.95 -5.62 24.73
N ARG A 174 8.00 -5.65 25.56
CA ARG A 174 8.36 -4.51 26.41
C ARG A 174 8.45 -3.24 25.56
N ALA A 175 7.71 -2.20 25.95
CA ALA A 175 7.84 -0.87 25.36
C ALA A 175 9.31 -0.43 25.38
N MET A 176 9.80 0.01 24.23
CA MET A 176 11.19 0.46 24.07
C MET A 176 11.26 1.97 23.98
N ARG A 177 12.38 2.54 24.44
CA ARG A 177 12.72 3.94 24.26
C ARG A 177 13.44 4.16 22.92
N VAL A 178 12.78 4.84 22.00
CA VAL A 178 13.17 4.96 20.60
C VAL A 178 13.56 6.40 20.27
N VAL A 179 14.66 6.58 19.53
CA VAL A 179 14.89 7.80 18.74
C VAL A 179 14.48 7.50 17.30
N PHE A 180 13.59 8.31 16.74
CA PHE A 180 13.11 8.15 15.37
C PHE A 180 13.79 9.16 14.45
N LEU A 181 14.37 8.71 13.34
CA LEU A 181 15.02 9.55 12.34
C LEU A 181 14.29 9.40 11.01
N GLY A 182 13.61 10.46 10.56
CA GLY A 182 12.89 10.45 9.30
C GLY A 182 12.41 11.83 8.90
N SER A 183 12.10 12.03 7.61
CA SER A 183 11.71 13.35 7.08
C SER A 183 10.48 13.37 6.18
N PRO A 184 10.40 12.54 5.12
CA PRO A 184 9.28 12.60 4.19
C PRO A 184 8.02 11.95 4.76
N ASP A 185 6.92 12.09 4.04
CA ASP A 185 5.65 11.42 4.30
C ASP A 185 5.76 9.89 4.39
N PHE A 186 6.66 9.25 3.62
CA PHE A 186 6.97 7.81 3.74
C PHE A 186 7.23 7.35 5.18
N ALA A 187 7.87 8.21 5.98
CA ALA A 187 8.28 7.89 7.35
C ALA A 187 7.16 8.11 8.38
N VAL A 188 6.10 8.85 8.04
CA VAL A 188 5.03 9.21 8.98
C VAL A 188 4.28 8.00 9.50
N PRO A 189 3.84 7.02 8.67
CA PRO A 189 3.18 5.82 9.17
C PRO A 189 4.01 5.03 10.17
N SER A 190 5.34 5.00 9.98
CA SER A 190 6.26 4.33 10.92
C SER A 190 6.29 5.05 12.27
N LEU A 191 6.38 6.39 12.28
CA LEU A 191 6.30 7.17 13.52
C LEU A 191 4.96 6.99 14.24
N ASP A 192 3.84 7.09 13.51
CA ASP A 192 2.50 6.93 14.05
C ASP A 192 2.33 5.54 14.69
N ARG A 193 2.92 4.51 14.05
CA ARG A 193 2.91 3.14 14.57
C ARG A 193 3.71 2.98 15.85
N LEU A 194 4.89 3.59 15.96
CA LEU A 194 5.67 3.55 17.20
C LEU A 194 4.88 4.06 18.40
N VAL A 195 4.17 5.18 18.22
CA VAL A 195 3.32 5.77 19.26
C VAL A 195 2.13 4.85 19.57
N SER A 196 1.46 4.33 18.53
CA SER A 196 0.31 3.44 18.69
C SER A 196 0.66 2.11 19.36
N ASP A 197 1.86 1.60 19.16
CA ASP A 197 2.36 0.37 19.78
C ASP A 197 2.80 0.59 21.24
N GLY A 198 2.77 1.83 21.73
CA GLY A 198 3.11 2.19 23.11
C GLY A 198 4.62 2.30 23.36
N HIS A 199 5.45 2.43 22.32
CA HIS A 199 6.86 2.75 22.49
C HIS A 199 7.04 4.18 23.00
N THR A 200 8.08 4.40 23.79
CA THR A 200 8.47 5.75 24.22
C THR A 200 9.32 6.38 23.12
N VAL A 201 8.72 7.17 22.24
CA VAL A 201 9.48 7.96 21.25
C VAL A 201 10.13 9.14 21.97
N ALA A 202 11.38 8.99 22.37
CA ALA A 202 12.11 9.95 23.20
C ALA A 202 12.49 11.23 22.46
N LEU A 203 12.76 11.11 21.15
CA LEU A 203 13.13 12.22 20.28
C LEU A 203 12.85 11.86 18.83
N VAL A 204 12.32 12.81 18.08
CA VAL A 204 12.19 12.73 16.62
C VAL A 204 13.26 13.62 15.99
N VAL A 205 14.05 13.06 15.08
CA VAL A 205 15.06 13.77 14.30
C VAL A 205 14.61 13.84 12.85
N THR A 206 14.56 15.04 12.30
CA THR A 206 14.12 15.29 10.92
C THR A 206 15.01 16.35 10.27
N GLN A 207 14.99 16.46 8.95
CA GLN A 207 15.71 17.53 8.25
C GLN A 207 15.21 18.92 8.69
N PRO A 208 16.04 19.97 8.58
CA PRO A 208 15.62 21.36 8.77
C PRO A 208 14.46 21.75 7.85
N ASP A 209 13.68 22.75 8.27
CA ASP A 209 12.64 23.35 7.44
C ASP A 209 13.30 23.98 6.21
N ARG A 210 12.81 23.67 5.01
CA ARG A 210 13.38 24.18 3.76
C ARG A 210 12.35 24.96 2.94
N PRO A 211 12.78 26.00 2.21
CA PRO A 211 11.92 26.68 1.24
C PRO A 211 11.38 25.72 0.19
N ALA A 212 10.07 25.66 0.00
CA ALA A 212 9.45 24.75 -0.97
C ALA A 212 8.19 25.35 -1.63
N GLY A 213 7.95 24.96 -2.89
CA GLY A 213 6.81 25.40 -3.68
C GLY A 213 6.94 26.83 -4.24
N ARG A 214 5.89 27.29 -4.94
CA ARG A 214 5.81 28.66 -5.48
C ARG A 214 5.76 29.66 -4.31
N GLY A 215 6.67 30.64 -4.31
CA GLY A 215 6.82 31.63 -3.23
C GLY A 215 7.86 31.26 -2.15
N ARG A 216 8.46 30.05 -2.22
CA ARG A 216 9.59 29.63 -1.36
C ARG A 216 9.36 29.82 0.15
N ALA A 217 8.12 29.70 0.61
CA ALA A 217 7.82 29.69 2.04
C ALA A 217 8.51 28.47 2.70
N LEU A 218 9.01 28.66 3.92
CA LEU A 218 9.55 27.56 4.73
C LEU A 218 8.44 26.53 4.96
N ARG A 219 8.69 25.29 4.54
CA ARG A 219 7.77 24.18 4.79
C ARG A 219 8.42 23.17 5.73
N PRO A 220 7.78 22.86 6.87
CA PRO A 220 8.29 21.83 7.77
C PRO A 220 8.14 20.45 7.13
N PRO A 221 9.09 19.53 7.36
CA PRO A 221 8.98 18.13 6.92
C PRO A 221 7.71 17.46 7.43
N SER A 222 7.25 16.42 6.72
CA SER A 222 6.04 15.68 7.12
C SER A 222 6.18 15.01 8.48
N VAL A 223 7.38 14.50 8.80
CA VAL A 223 7.67 13.91 10.12
C VAL A 223 7.63 14.94 11.24
N LYS A 224 8.12 16.18 11.03
CA LYS A 224 8.01 17.27 12.03
C LYS A 224 6.55 17.52 12.40
N ARG A 225 5.70 17.72 11.39
CA ARG A 225 4.26 17.93 11.61
C ARG A 225 3.60 16.74 12.32
N ALA A 226 4.07 15.51 12.06
CA ALA A 226 3.57 14.32 12.73
C ALA A 226 4.01 14.26 14.20
N ALA A 227 5.28 14.55 14.48
CA ALA A 227 5.81 14.62 15.84
C ALA A 227 5.07 15.66 16.68
N GLU A 228 4.83 16.86 16.13
CA GLU A 228 4.06 17.93 16.79
C GLU A 228 2.62 17.49 17.13
N ARG A 229 1.94 16.77 16.23
CA ARG A 229 0.59 16.21 16.50
C ARG A 229 0.59 15.22 17.66
N HIS A 230 1.67 14.48 17.87
CA HIS A 230 1.83 13.54 18.98
C HIS A 230 2.44 14.18 20.23
N GLY A 231 2.77 15.48 20.20
CA GLY A 231 3.43 16.17 21.32
C GLY A 231 4.86 15.71 21.57
N LEU A 232 5.56 15.21 20.53
CA LEU A 232 6.92 14.68 20.64
C LEU A 232 7.97 15.78 20.43
N ALA A 233 9.09 15.68 21.14
CA ALA A 233 10.23 16.56 20.96
C ALA A 233 10.89 16.35 19.59
N VAL A 234 11.26 17.44 18.92
CA VAL A 234 11.86 17.43 17.58
C VAL A 234 13.27 18.06 17.61
N LEU A 235 14.22 17.39 16.97
CA LEU A 235 15.57 17.90 16.69
C LEU A 235 15.76 18.02 15.18
N GLN A 236 16.27 19.16 14.71
CA GLN A 236 16.51 19.45 13.28
C GLN A 236 17.95 19.88 13.04
N PRO A 237 18.94 18.98 13.20
CA PRO A 237 20.32 19.37 13.05
C PRO A 237 20.65 19.54 11.55
N GLU A 238 21.45 20.55 11.22
CA GLU A 238 22.02 20.67 9.87
C GLU A 238 22.87 19.43 9.55
N ARG A 239 23.67 18.97 10.53
CA ARG A 239 24.41 17.71 10.44
C ARG A 239 24.22 16.89 11.71
N LEU A 240 23.81 15.63 11.54
CA LEU A 240 23.59 14.72 12.67
C LEU A 240 24.85 14.47 13.54
N GLY A 241 26.04 14.72 12.97
CA GLY A 241 27.32 14.55 13.68
C GLY A 241 27.77 15.74 14.52
N ASP A 242 27.03 16.84 14.52
CA ASP A 242 27.42 18.03 15.29
C ASP A 242 27.40 17.74 16.81
N PRO A 243 28.37 18.24 17.60
CA PRO A 243 28.48 17.91 19.03
C PRO A 243 27.22 18.17 19.84
N ASP A 244 26.53 19.28 19.57
CA ASP A 244 25.29 19.67 20.24
C ASP A 244 24.14 18.70 19.92
N ALA A 245 24.03 18.29 18.65
CA ALA A 245 23.03 17.30 18.23
C ALA A 245 23.26 15.96 18.94
N LEU A 246 24.52 15.51 18.98
CA LEU A 246 24.91 14.28 19.69
C LEU A 246 24.68 14.37 21.21
N ALA A 247 24.84 15.55 21.82
CA ALA A 247 24.56 15.75 23.23
C ALA A 247 23.06 15.57 23.54
N VAL A 248 22.17 16.18 22.74
CA VAL A 248 20.71 16.00 22.87
C VAL A 248 20.32 14.53 22.66
N LEU A 249 20.91 13.86 21.66
CA LEU A 249 20.67 12.44 21.40
C LEU A 249 21.10 11.53 22.57
N ARG A 250 22.23 11.83 23.22
CA ARG A 250 22.68 11.12 24.44
C ARG A 250 21.71 11.32 25.60
N GLN A 251 21.25 12.56 25.81
CA GLN A 251 20.26 12.87 26.86
C GLN A 251 18.92 12.17 26.63
N ALA A 252 18.56 11.93 25.37
CA ALA A 252 17.36 11.16 25.03
C ALA A 252 17.45 9.68 25.50
N ARG A 253 18.64 9.14 25.80
CA ARG A 253 18.89 7.76 26.29
C ARG A 253 18.14 6.70 25.46
N PRO A 254 18.33 6.63 24.13
CA PRO A 254 17.67 5.63 23.31
C PRO A 254 18.16 4.22 23.64
N GLU A 255 17.24 3.26 23.63
CA GLU A 255 17.57 1.84 23.60
C GLU A 255 17.85 1.37 22.17
N ILE A 256 17.18 1.99 21.20
CA ILE A 256 17.31 1.73 19.77
C ILE A 256 17.03 3.03 18.98
N ALA A 257 17.65 3.16 17.82
CA ALA A 257 17.30 4.19 16.85
C ALA A 257 16.65 3.57 15.60
N VAL A 258 15.55 4.17 15.16
CA VAL A 258 14.80 3.75 13.98
C VAL A 258 14.98 4.80 12.90
N VAL A 259 15.51 4.40 11.75
CA VAL A 259 15.72 5.25 10.59
C VAL A 259 14.69 4.90 9.52
N VAL A 260 14.02 5.91 8.98
CA VAL A 260 13.11 5.77 7.84
C VAL A 260 13.26 7.01 6.97
N ALA A 261 13.91 6.88 5.81
CA ALA A 261 14.07 7.96 4.84
C ALA A 261 14.59 9.30 5.44
N TYR A 262 15.63 9.25 6.29
CA TYR A 262 16.16 10.44 6.96
C TYR A 262 16.96 11.38 6.05
N GLY A 263 17.73 10.82 5.10
CA GLY A 263 18.45 11.60 4.08
C GLY A 263 19.84 12.13 4.47
N GLN A 264 20.39 11.73 5.62
CA GLN A 264 21.81 11.91 5.96
C GLN A 264 22.43 10.57 6.37
N PHE A 265 23.74 10.43 6.17
CA PHE A 265 24.51 9.32 6.72
C PHE A 265 24.57 9.41 8.24
N LEU A 266 24.39 8.27 8.91
CA LEU A 266 24.56 8.17 10.35
C LEU A 266 26.04 8.02 10.66
N VAL A 267 26.64 9.05 11.25
CA VAL A 267 28.03 9.00 11.74
C VAL A 267 28.20 7.91 12.80
N ARG A 268 29.42 7.38 12.96
CA ARG A 268 29.72 6.31 13.92
C ARG A 268 29.22 6.63 15.34
N ALA A 269 29.44 7.87 15.79
CA ALA A 269 28.99 8.32 17.11
C ALA A 269 27.46 8.20 17.32
N MET A 270 26.66 8.25 16.26
CA MET A 270 25.22 7.99 16.32
C MET A 270 24.89 6.50 16.19
N ARG A 271 25.59 5.76 15.31
CA ARG A 271 25.35 4.31 15.11
C ARG A 271 25.61 3.50 16.38
N ASP A 272 26.65 3.89 17.12
CA ASP A 272 27.11 3.21 18.33
C ASP A 272 26.39 3.74 19.60
N LEU A 273 25.54 4.77 19.47
CA LEU A 273 24.87 5.42 20.60
C LEU A 273 23.84 4.52 21.30
N PRO A 274 22.84 3.94 20.60
CA PRO A 274 21.87 3.07 21.26
C PRO A 274 22.49 1.68 21.47
N PRO A 275 22.27 1.03 22.63
CA PRO A 275 22.84 -0.28 22.92
C PRO A 275 22.36 -1.37 21.95
N ARG A 276 21.16 -1.22 21.35
CA ARG A 276 20.64 -2.15 20.32
C ARG A 276 20.99 -1.71 18.90
N GLY A 277 21.74 -0.61 18.76
CA GLY A 277 22.15 0.00 17.51
C GLY A 277 21.03 0.75 16.79
N CYS A 278 21.23 0.93 15.49
CA CYS A 278 20.31 1.59 14.58
C CYS A 278 19.73 0.56 13.60
N ILE A 279 18.42 0.64 13.35
CA ILE A 279 17.76 -0.11 12.28
C ILE A 279 17.19 0.83 11.23
N ASN A 280 17.14 0.40 9.97
CA ASN A 280 16.53 1.14 8.87
C ASN A 280 15.37 0.34 8.27
N VAL A 281 14.27 1.01 7.93
CA VAL A 281 13.20 0.46 7.09
C VAL A 281 13.46 0.90 5.65
N HIS A 282 13.99 -0.02 4.84
CA HIS A 282 14.37 0.23 3.46
C HIS A 282 13.31 -0.24 2.48
N ALA A 283 13.01 0.57 1.47
CA ALA A 283 11.90 0.36 0.53
C ALA A 283 12.22 -0.56 -0.66
N SER A 284 12.94 -1.64 -0.40
CA SER A 284 13.17 -2.73 -1.36
C SER A 284 13.38 -4.07 -0.66
N LEU A 285 13.41 -5.14 -1.46
CA LEU A 285 13.92 -6.45 -1.06
C LEU A 285 15.45 -6.47 -1.22
N LEU A 286 16.18 -6.03 -0.19
CA LEU A 286 17.64 -6.07 -0.17
C LEU A 286 18.15 -7.51 -0.38
N PRO A 287 19.29 -7.69 -1.07
CA PRO A 287 20.28 -6.68 -1.45
C PRO A 287 19.96 -5.86 -2.71
N LYS A 288 18.85 -6.11 -3.40
CA LYS A 288 18.47 -5.29 -4.57
C LYS A 288 18.09 -3.86 -4.16
N TYR A 289 18.42 -2.89 -5.02
CA TYR A 289 18.04 -1.49 -4.92
C TYR A 289 18.54 -0.78 -3.65
N ARG A 290 19.81 -0.96 -3.29
CA ARG A 290 20.49 -0.16 -2.25
C ARG A 290 20.56 1.31 -2.69
N GLY A 291 20.20 2.25 -1.82
CA GLY A 291 20.32 3.68 -2.08
C GLY A 291 19.02 4.47 -2.00
N ALA A 292 19.01 5.63 -2.65
CA ALA A 292 18.07 6.70 -2.36
C ALA A 292 16.69 6.59 -3.04
N ALA A 293 16.56 5.86 -4.15
CA ALA A 293 15.30 5.83 -4.93
C ALA A 293 14.79 4.41 -5.27
N PRO A 294 14.73 3.46 -4.32
CA PRO A 294 14.43 2.05 -4.61
C PRO A 294 13.07 1.85 -5.30
N ILE A 295 12.01 2.55 -4.86
CA ILE A 295 10.66 2.44 -5.43
C ILE A 295 10.65 2.79 -6.92
N HIS A 296 11.24 3.94 -7.27
CA HIS A 296 11.26 4.46 -8.63
C HIS A 296 12.10 3.54 -9.53
N ARG A 297 13.27 3.09 -9.04
CA ARG A 297 14.19 2.26 -9.83
C ARG A 297 13.63 0.85 -10.04
N ALA A 298 12.89 0.28 -9.08
CA ALA A 298 12.18 -0.98 -9.25
C ALA A 298 11.06 -0.88 -10.30
N LEU A 299 10.27 0.21 -10.28
CA LEU A 299 9.23 0.45 -11.29
C LEU A 299 9.82 0.66 -12.69
N MET A 300 10.92 1.41 -12.81
CA MET A 300 11.64 1.62 -14.08
C MET A 300 12.17 0.32 -14.66
N ALA A 301 12.68 -0.57 -13.80
CA ALA A 301 13.18 -1.88 -14.19
C ALA A 301 12.05 -2.88 -14.53
N GLY A 302 10.78 -2.50 -14.38
CA GLY A 302 9.65 -3.37 -14.68
C GLY A 302 9.49 -4.54 -13.70
N GLU A 303 9.97 -4.40 -12.46
CA GLU A 303 9.83 -5.45 -11.45
C GLU A 303 8.35 -5.76 -11.20
N ALA A 304 8.01 -7.05 -11.10
CA ALA A 304 6.68 -7.51 -10.73
C ALA A 304 6.45 -7.50 -9.21
N GLU A 305 7.53 -7.43 -8.44
CA GLU A 305 7.52 -7.46 -6.99
C GLU A 305 8.62 -6.55 -6.42
N THR A 306 8.31 -5.91 -5.30
CA THR A 306 9.26 -5.23 -4.44
C THR A 306 8.92 -5.57 -2.99
N GLY A 307 9.33 -4.74 -2.04
CA GLY A 307 8.97 -4.96 -0.65
C GLY A 307 9.73 -4.04 0.26
N LEU A 308 9.82 -4.47 1.51
CA LEU A 308 10.58 -3.79 2.53
C LEU A 308 11.58 -4.71 3.17
N THR A 309 12.65 -4.11 3.64
CA THR A 309 13.66 -4.75 4.47
C THR A 309 13.87 -3.94 5.73
N VAL A 310 13.76 -4.58 6.90
CA VAL A 310 14.29 -4.03 8.15
C VAL A 310 15.70 -4.57 8.33
N MET A 311 16.68 -3.69 8.34
CA MET A 311 18.10 -4.05 8.45
C MET A 311 18.81 -3.24 9.51
N ARG A 312 19.99 -3.71 9.92
CA ARG A 312 20.92 -2.94 10.74
C ARG A 312 21.55 -1.84 9.89
N VAL A 313 21.71 -0.65 10.48
CA VAL A 313 22.46 0.43 9.84
C VAL A 313 23.94 0.21 10.08
N GLU A 314 24.71 0.18 9.00
CA GLU A 314 26.17 0.10 9.02
C GLU A 314 26.79 1.31 8.30
N GLU A 315 28.12 1.34 8.22
CA GLU A 315 28.84 2.38 7.50
C GLU A 315 28.57 2.37 6.00
N ARG A 316 28.53 1.17 5.41
CA ARG A 316 28.19 0.97 4.01
C ARG A 316 26.69 1.16 3.81
N MET A 317 26.33 2.00 2.83
CA MET A 317 24.95 2.33 2.49
C MET A 317 24.13 1.06 2.19
N ASP A 318 23.08 0.86 2.98
CA ASP A 318 22.10 -0.21 2.86
C ASP A 318 22.66 -1.64 2.74
N ALA A 319 23.86 -1.87 3.29
CA ALA A 319 24.55 -3.16 3.23
C ALA A 319 24.49 -3.98 4.52
N GLY A 320 23.92 -3.41 5.60
CA GLY A 320 23.87 -4.07 6.90
C GLY A 320 22.98 -5.31 6.91
N ALA A 321 23.20 -6.18 7.89
CA ALA A 321 22.47 -7.44 8.00
C ALA A 321 20.94 -7.23 8.10
N ILE A 322 20.19 -8.14 7.49
CA ILE A 322 18.74 -8.12 7.40
C ILE A 322 18.12 -8.82 8.62
N LEU A 323 17.16 -8.18 9.28
CA LEU A 323 16.35 -8.80 10.33
C LEU A 323 15.11 -9.48 9.77
N LEU A 324 14.37 -8.78 8.91
CA LEU A 324 13.17 -9.30 8.27
C LEU A 324 12.89 -8.58 6.96
N GLN A 325 12.09 -9.25 6.12
CA GLN A 325 11.57 -8.69 4.87
C GLN A 325 10.06 -8.91 4.76
N ARG A 326 9.41 -8.04 3.99
CA ARG A 326 8.00 -8.19 3.58
C ARG A 326 7.92 -7.93 2.08
N ARG A 327 7.28 -8.84 1.35
CA ARG A 327 7.10 -8.73 -0.11
C ARG A 327 5.83 -7.95 -0.43
N CYS A 328 5.84 -7.27 -1.57
CA CYS A 328 4.74 -6.48 -2.09
C CYS A 328 4.73 -6.58 -3.61
N SER A 329 3.66 -7.12 -4.19
CA SER A 329 3.48 -7.11 -5.64
C SER A 329 3.43 -5.67 -6.17
N ILE A 330 3.92 -5.47 -7.39
CA ILE A 330 3.74 -4.25 -8.17
C ILE A 330 2.66 -4.56 -9.20
N LEU A 331 1.52 -3.87 -9.10
CA LEU A 331 0.40 -4.05 -10.01
C LEU A 331 0.69 -3.33 -11.35
N PRO A 332 0.10 -3.79 -12.46
CA PRO A 332 0.23 -3.12 -13.75
C PRO A 332 -0.12 -1.62 -13.69
N GLU A 333 -1.16 -1.27 -12.93
CA GLU A 333 -1.66 0.09 -12.76
C GLU A 333 -0.94 0.92 -11.68
N ASP A 334 0.01 0.35 -10.95
CA ASP A 334 0.72 1.09 -9.91
C ASP A 334 1.65 2.15 -10.50
N ASP A 335 1.65 3.33 -9.87
CA ASP A 335 2.67 4.34 -10.05
C ASP A 335 3.54 4.45 -8.79
N ALA A 336 4.55 5.33 -8.81
CA ALA A 336 5.42 5.51 -7.66
C ALA A 336 4.67 6.02 -6.43
N GLY A 337 3.59 6.79 -6.60
CA GLY A 337 2.75 7.27 -5.50
C GLY A 337 1.92 6.17 -4.86
N SER A 338 1.19 5.37 -5.65
CA SER A 338 0.37 4.28 -5.14
C SER A 338 1.22 3.20 -4.47
N LEU A 339 2.38 2.88 -5.05
CA LEU A 339 3.32 1.92 -4.50
C LEU A 339 3.99 2.48 -3.23
N HIS A 340 4.34 3.77 -3.22
CA HIS A 340 4.86 4.46 -2.04
C HIS A 340 3.92 4.35 -0.84
N ASP A 341 2.64 4.67 -1.01
CA ASP A 341 1.67 4.64 0.08
C ASP A 341 1.47 3.22 0.63
N ARG A 342 1.42 2.23 -0.28
CA ARG A 342 1.31 0.82 0.10
C ARG A 342 2.55 0.34 0.86
N LEU A 343 3.75 0.72 0.43
CA LEU A 343 5.00 0.38 1.11
C LEU A 343 5.15 1.13 2.44
N ALA A 344 4.71 2.38 2.55
CA ALA A 344 4.79 3.13 3.80
C ALA A 344 3.95 2.46 4.91
N ALA A 345 2.74 2.01 4.56
CA ALA A 345 1.89 1.23 5.48
C ALA A 345 2.53 -0.12 5.86
N LEU A 346 3.03 -0.87 4.87
CA LEU A 346 3.75 -2.12 5.11
C LEU A 346 4.99 -1.93 6.00
N GLY A 347 5.61 -0.74 5.94
CA GLY A 347 6.82 -0.42 6.70
C GLY A 347 6.55 -0.16 8.16
N ALA A 348 5.42 0.46 8.45
CA ALA A 348 4.92 0.56 9.81
C ALA A 348 4.70 -0.84 10.43
N ASP A 349 4.06 -1.76 9.69
CA ASP A 349 3.83 -3.13 10.14
C ASP A 349 5.14 -3.90 10.35
N ALA A 350 6.04 -3.85 9.36
CA ALA A 350 7.36 -4.48 9.41
C ALA A 350 8.20 -3.96 10.58
N LEU A 351 8.16 -2.65 10.84
CA LEU A 351 8.85 -2.03 11.97
C LEU A 351 8.31 -2.53 13.31
N SER A 352 6.98 -2.58 13.47
CA SER A 352 6.34 -3.09 14.69
C SER A 352 6.79 -4.52 15.01
N ASP A 353 6.79 -5.38 13.99
CA ASP A 353 7.23 -6.77 14.12
C ASP A 353 8.72 -6.86 14.49
N ALA A 354 9.57 -6.07 13.82
CA ALA A 354 11.00 -6.00 14.12
C ALA A 354 11.26 -5.58 15.57
N LEU A 355 10.58 -4.54 16.04
CA LEU A 355 10.73 -4.06 17.42
C LEU A 355 10.23 -5.09 18.44
N ARG A 356 9.16 -5.84 18.14
CA ARG A 356 8.69 -6.94 19.01
C ARG A 356 9.72 -8.06 19.12
N ILE A 357 10.32 -8.46 18.00
CA ILE A 357 11.40 -9.46 17.95
C ILE A 357 12.59 -9.00 18.79
N LEU A 358 13.03 -7.76 18.60
CA LEU A 358 14.18 -7.20 19.32
C LEU A 358 13.89 -7.03 20.82
N ALA A 359 12.69 -6.59 21.19
CA ALA A 359 12.28 -6.44 22.58
C ALA A 359 12.30 -7.77 23.34
N ALA A 360 11.97 -8.88 22.66
CA ALA A 360 12.07 -10.23 23.20
C ALA A 360 13.51 -10.78 23.27
N GLY A 361 14.51 -10.00 22.84
CA GLY A 361 15.91 -10.44 22.77
C GLY A 361 16.20 -11.43 21.64
N GLY A 362 15.25 -11.60 20.71
CA GLY A 362 15.36 -12.55 19.60
C GLY A 362 15.73 -11.90 18.26
N GLY A 363 15.60 -12.70 17.20
CA GLY A 363 15.84 -12.30 15.82
C GLY A 363 17.17 -12.82 15.27
N THR A 364 17.16 -13.21 14.00
CA THR A 364 18.36 -13.62 13.27
C THR A 364 18.75 -12.51 12.31
N TRP A 365 20.00 -12.05 12.41
CA TRP A 365 20.57 -11.09 11.47
C TRP A 365 21.23 -11.85 10.33
N THR A 366 20.71 -11.71 9.12
CA THR A 366 21.20 -12.39 7.92
C THR A 366 22.10 -11.43 7.12
N PRO A 367 23.41 -11.73 6.96
CA PRO A 367 24.28 -10.93 6.10
C PRO A 367 23.75 -10.89 4.66
N GLN A 368 23.92 -9.75 4.01
CA GLN A 368 23.55 -9.61 2.60
C GLN A 368 24.61 -10.23 1.69
N ASP A 369 24.19 -10.86 0.59
CA ASP A 369 25.10 -11.27 -0.49
C ASP A 369 25.35 -10.09 -1.43
N ASP A 370 26.58 -9.55 -1.39
CA ASP A 370 26.99 -8.40 -2.21
C ASP A 370 26.95 -8.70 -3.71
N ARG A 371 27.00 -9.96 -4.14
CA ARG A 371 26.92 -10.34 -5.56
C ARG A 371 25.53 -10.12 -6.15
N GLN A 372 24.49 -10.07 -5.30
CA GLN A 372 23.11 -9.85 -5.69
C GLN A 372 22.69 -8.38 -5.53
N ALA A 373 23.60 -7.51 -5.09
CA ALA A 373 23.30 -6.13 -4.81
C ALA A 373 23.13 -5.32 -6.11
N THR A 374 22.03 -4.56 -6.20
CA THR A 374 21.82 -3.56 -7.24
C THR A 374 21.66 -2.18 -6.61
N LEU A 375 21.97 -1.12 -7.35
CA LEU A 375 21.92 0.25 -6.85
C LEU A 375 20.65 0.96 -7.29
N ALA A 376 20.15 1.81 -6.41
CA ALA A 376 19.03 2.71 -6.65
C ALA A 376 19.48 4.17 -6.44
N PRO A 377 20.25 4.73 -7.39
CA PRO A 377 20.75 6.11 -7.27
C PRO A 377 19.60 7.10 -7.21
N LYS A 378 19.83 8.22 -6.52
CA LYS A 378 18.85 9.31 -6.40
C LYS A 378 18.38 9.76 -7.78
N LEU A 379 17.09 10.09 -7.88
CA LEU A 379 16.56 10.71 -9.09
C LEU A 379 17.09 12.14 -9.26
N THR A 380 17.31 12.50 -10.51
CA THR A 380 17.75 13.82 -10.98
C THR A 380 16.79 14.32 -12.04
N ASP A 381 16.86 15.62 -12.37
CA ASP A 381 16.03 16.19 -13.45
C ASP A 381 16.32 15.55 -14.82
N ALA A 382 17.50 14.94 -14.99
CA ALA A 382 17.87 14.18 -16.18
C ALA A 382 17.12 12.85 -16.32
N ASP A 383 16.50 12.34 -15.25
CA ASP A 383 15.63 11.16 -15.31
C ASP A 383 14.24 11.50 -15.89
N CYS A 384 13.82 12.76 -15.88
CA CYS A 384 12.46 13.17 -16.24
C CYS A 384 12.12 13.20 -17.75
N PRO A 385 13.04 13.57 -18.67
CA PRO A 385 12.77 13.50 -20.10
C PRO A 385 12.42 12.09 -20.56
N VAL A 386 11.47 12.01 -21.48
CA VAL A 386 11.05 10.78 -22.17
C VAL A 386 11.35 10.92 -23.65
N GLU A 387 12.04 9.93 -24.20
CA GLU A 387 12.31 9.82 -25.64
C GLU A 387 11.45 8.70 -26.23
N LEU A 388 10.65 9.01 -27.24
CA LEU A 388 9.74 8.03 -27.87
C LEU A 388 10.48 7.01 -28.76
N SER A 389 11.80 7.10 -28.89
CA SER A 389 12.65 6.15 -29.62
C SER A 389 12.79 4.80 -28.90
N GLY A 390 12.41 4.71 -27.62
CA GLY A 390 12.46 3.46 -26.84
C GLY A 390 11.28 2.50 -27.11
N ASP A 391 11.29 1.37 -26.41
CA ASP A 391 10.19 0.41 -26.41
C ASP A 391 9.02 0.85 -25.51
N ALA A 392 7.79 0.56 -25.92
CA ALA A 392 6.59 1.03 -25.22
C ALA A 392 6.51 0.55 -23.76
N VAL A 393 7.00 -0.65 -23.45
CA VAL A 393 6.93 -1.23 -22.08
C VAL A 393 7.85 -0.45 -21.13
N SER A 394 9.10 -0.22 -21.52
CA SER A 394 10.06 0.59 -20.75
C SER A 394 9.58 2.02 -20.57
N LEU A 395 8.93 2.60 -21.59
CA LEU A 395 8.36 3.95 -21.52
C LEU A 395 7.19 4.02 -20.51
N VAL A 396 6.27 3.05 -20.53
CA VAL A 396 5.21 2.96 -19.51
C VAL A 396 5.79 2.80 -18.11
N ASN A 397 6.79 1.92 -17.95
CA ASN A 397 7.50 1.70 -16.69
C ASN A 397 8.16 2.99 -16.17
N ARG A 398 8.78 3.77 -17.06
CA ARG A 398 9.38 5.06 -16.72
C ARG A 398 8.33 6.10 -16.33
N ILE A 399 7.22 6.18 -17.07
CA ILE A 399 6.12 7.11 -16.79
C ILE A 399 5.52 6.85 -15.41
N ARG A 400 5.14 5.59 -15.12
CA ARG A 400 4.59 5.21 -13.80
C ARG A 400 5.61 5.38 -12.68
N ALA A 401 6.89 5.09 -12.93
CA ALA A 401 7.95 5.27 -11.95
C ALA A 401 8.22 6.73 -11.57
N LEU A 402 7.86 7.69 -12.43
CA LEU A 402 8.07 9.11 -12.19
C LEU A 402 6.77 9.84 -11.85
N SER A 403 5.64 9.14 -11.79
CA SER A 403 4.33 9.70 -11.46
C SER A 403 4.00 9.47 -9.97
N PRO A 404 3.44 10.47 -9.26
CA PRO A 404 3.07 11.80 -9.72
C PRO A 404 4.24 12.81 -9.74
N ALA A 405 5.37 12.47 -9.12
CA ALA A 405 6.57 13.29 -9.03
C ALA A 405 7.84 12.43 -9.15
N PRO A 406 8.94 12.95 -9.73
CA PRO A 406 9.12 14.32 -10.25
C PRO A 406 8.31 14.59 -11.55
N GLY A 407 7.90 13.54 -12.26
CA GLY A 407 7.05 13.59 -13.44
C GLY A 407 7.85 13.43 -14.73
N ALA A 408 7.58 12.33 -15.43
CA ALA A 408 8.04 12.13 -16.79
C ALA A 408 7.49 13.23 -17.70
N TYR A 409 8.28 13.71 -18.67
CA TYR A 409 7.79 14.67 -19.66
C TYR A 409 8.36 14.44 -21.04
N LEU A 410 7.55 14.78 -22.04
CA LEU A 410 7.93 14.87 -23.44
C LEU A 410 8.14 16.34 -23.82
N ALA A 411 9.20 16.63 -24.56
CA ALA A 411 9.36 17.92 -25.23
C ALA A 411 8.52 17.91 -26.52
N LEU A 412 7.64 18.89 -26.66
CA LEU A 412 6.84 19.06 -27.87
C LEU A 412 7.61 19.85 -28.93
N THR A 413 7.17 19.77 -30.18
CA THR A 413 7.77 20.49 -31.32
C THR A 413 7.83 22.01 -31.15
N ASP A 414 6.99 22.57 -30.29
CA ASP A 414 6.96 23.99 -29.94
C ASP A 414 7.81 24.36 -28.71
N GLY A 415 8.64 23.42 -28.23
CA GLY A 415 9.55 23.60 -27.09
C GLY A 415 8.89 23.48 -25.72
N ARG A 416 7.55 23.36 -25.63
CA ARG A 416 6.85 23.21 -24.34
C ARG A 416 6.93 21.79 -23.80
N ARG A 417 6.79 21.66 -22.48
CA ARG A 417 6.77 20.34 -21.82
C ARG A 417 5.34 19.80 -21.70
N LEU A 418 5.19 18.51 -22.01
CA LEU A 418 4.01 17.72 -21.71
C LEU A 418 4.37 16.69 -20.66
N ARG A 419 3.91 16.86 -19.42
CA ARG A 419 4.09 15.82 -18.40
C ARG A 419 3.20 14.63 -18.73
N LEU A 420 3.77 13.44 -18.65
CA LEU A 420 3.09 12.17 -18.85
C LEU A 420 2.82 11.60 -17.47
N LEU A 421 1.54 11.42 -17.13
CA LEU A 421 1.12 11.00 -15.79
C LEU A 421 0.66 9.54 -15.79
N ARG A 422 -0.02 9.12 -16.86
CA ARG A 422 -0.48 7.74 -17.04
C ARG A 422 -0.47 7.36 -18.51
N ALA A 423 0.06 6.18 -18.81
CA ALA A 423 0.12 5.64 -20.15
C ALA A 423 0.03 4.12 -20.14
N ASP A 424 -0.39 3.52 -21.25
CA ASP A 424 -0.49 2.08 -21.46
C ASP A 424 0.23 1.67 -22.76
N VAL A 425 0.64 0.41 -22.81
CA VAL A 425 1.17 -0.20 -24.04
C VAL A 425 0.02 -0.50 -24.98
N ARG A 426 0.18 -0.10 -26.25
CA ARG A 426 -0.70 -0.47 -27.36
C ARG A 426 0.11 -1.05 -28.50
N TRP A 427 -0.59 -1.72 -29.39
CA TRP A 427 -0.02 -2.22 -30.63
C TRP A 427 -0.69 -1.52 -31.80
N ALA A 428 -0.01 -0.51 -32.33
CA ALA A 428 -0.38 0.16 -33.57
C ALA A 428 0.89 0.41 -34.40
N PRO A 429 0.95 -0.03 -35.66
CA PRO A 429 2.13 0.22 -36.48
C PRO A 429 2.22 1.71 -36.82
N GLY A 430 3.41 2.30 -36.68
CA GLY A 430 3.69 3.62 -37.22
C GLY A 430 4.99 4.23 -36.68
N PRO A 431 5.42 5.37 -37.24
CA PRO A 431 6.68 6.00 -36.87
C PRO A 431 6.67 6.52 -35.43
N SER A 432 7.85 6.47 -34.79
CA SER A 432 8.06 7.08 -33.47
C SER A 432 7.69 8.57 -33.48
N GLY A 433 6.93 8.99 -32.48
CA GLY A 433 6.47 10.37 -32.33
C GLY A 433 5.28 10.74 -33.20
N THR A 434 4.66 9.83 -33.95
CA THR A 434 3.45 10.12 -34.74
C THR A 434 2.18 9.74 -34.01
N VAL A 435 1.12 10.55 -34.13
CA VAL A 435 -0.23 10.20 -33.65
C VAL A 435 -0.79 9.07 -34.52
N LEU A 436 -1.03 7.90 -33.92
CA LEU A 436 -1.50 6.70 -34.63
C LEU A 436 -3.00 6.48 -34.48
N ALA A 437 -3.56 6.81 -33.31
CA ALA A 437 -4.99 6.71 -33.05
C ALA A 437 -5.41 7.72 -31.99
N ILE A 438 -6.67 8.15 -32.05
CA ILE A 438 -7.31 9.01 -31.06
C ILE A 438 -8.60 8.31 -30.66
N ASP A 439 -8.67 7.85 -29.42
CA ASP A 439 -9.86 7.25 -28.82
C ASP A 439 -10.64 8.32 -28.02
N ASP A 440 -11.70 7.91 -27.31
CA ASP A 440 -12.52 8.84 -26.53
C ASP A 440 -11.71 9.60 -25.48
N ASP A 441 -10.84 8.89 -24.74
CA ASP A 441 -10.06 9.37 -23.60
C ASP A 441 -8.53 9.23 -23.77
N SER A 442 -8.04 8.70 -24.90
CA SER A 442 -6.59 8.47 -25.10
C SER A 442 -6.10 8.88 -26.47
N VAL A 443 -4.80 9.17 -26.55
CA VAL A 443 -4.08 9.27 -27.82
C VAL A 443 -2.98 8.21 -27.86
N THR A 444 -2.95 7.43 -28.94
CA THR A 444 -1.86 6.48 -29.19
C THR A 444 -0.79 7.14 -30.05
N VAL A 445 0.45 7.12 -29.57
CA VAL A 445 1.62 7.68 -30.24
C VAL A 445 2.60 6.55 -30.55
N GLY A 446 3.20 6.56 -31.74
CA GLY A 446 4.21 5.59 -32.12
C GLY A 446 5.47 5.72 -31.29
N THR A 447 6.11 4.60 -31.00
CA THR A 447 7.41 4.52 -30.30
C THR A 447 8.45 3.82 -31.17
N GLY A 448 9.66 3.57 -30.66
CA GLY A 448 10.68 2.80 -31.39
C GLY A 448 10.25 1.34 -31.58
N GLU A 449 9.65 0.75 -30.54
CA GLU A 449 8.99 -0.54 -30.58
C GLU A 449 7.61 -0.45 -29.89
N GLY A 450 6.56 -0.94 -30.56
CA GLY A 450 5.18 -0.85 -30.09
C GLY A 450 4.58 0.55 -30.20
N SER A 451 3.60 0.85 -29.35
CA SER A 451 2.99 2.18 -29.28
C SER A 451 2.59 2.51 -27.84
N LEU A 452 2.51 3.80 -27.56
CA LEU A 452 2.18 4.33 -26.24
C LEU A 452 0.84 5.05 -26.28
N ALA A 453 -0.17 4.52 -25.56
CA ALA A 453 -1.41 5.23 -25.31
C ALA A 453 -1.25 6.17 -24.11
N LEU A 454 -1.30 7.47 -24.37
CA LEU A 454 -1.32 8.49 -23.32
C LEU A 454 -2.73 8.63 -22.78
N LEU A 455 -2.92 8.24 -21.52
CA LEU A 455 -4.22 8.26 -20.84
C LEU A 455 -4.42 9.56 -20.05
N GLU A 456 -3.38 10.02 -19.36
CA GLU A 456 -3.41 11.25 -18.58
C GLU A 456 -2.13 12.03 -18.77
N VAL A 457 -2.27 13.30 -19.12
CA VAL A 457 -1.18 14.23 -19.39
C VAL A 457 -1.41 15.57 -18.72
N GLN A 458 -0.35 16.34 -18.55
CA GLN A 458 -0.43 17.71 -18.05
C GLN A 458 0.45 18.62 -18.90
N PRO A 459 -0.16 19.43 -19.79
CA PRO A 459 0.56 20.47 -20.51
C PRO A 459 1.10 21.53 -19.55
N GLU A 460 2.23 22.12 -19.90
CA GLU A 460 2.84 23.20 -19.14
C GLU A 460 1.85 24.33 -18.81
N GLY A 461 1.76 24.67 -17.52
CA GLY A 461 0.86 25.72 -17.02
C GLY A 461 -0.64 25.37 -17.06
N LYS A 462 -1.02 24.12 -17.36
CA LYS A 462 -2.42 23.67 -17.44
C LYS A 462 -2.77 22.61 -16.39
N ARG A 463 -4.08 22.39 -16.23
CA ARG A 463 -4.62 21.27 -15.44
C ARG A 463 -4.32 19.93 -16.11
N ARG A 464 -4.38 18.85 -15.33
CA ARG A 464 -4.35 17.47 -15.85
C ARG A 464 -5.56 17.24 -16.75
N MET A 465 -5.37 16.48 -17.82
CA MET A 465 -6.41 16.17 -18.81
C MET A 465 -6.11 14.82 -19.48
N THR A 466 -7.11 14.30 -20.19
CA THR A 466 -6.96 13.09 -21.00
C THR A 466 -6.05 13.33 -22.21
N GLY A 467 -5.49 12.25 -22.76
CA GLY A 467 -4.73 12.33 -24.01
C GLY A 467 -5.57 12.87 -25.17
N ALA A 468 -6.84 12.46 -25.26
CA ALA A 468 -7.79 12.90 -26.27
C ALA A 468 -8.12 14.40 -26.17
N GLU A 469 -8.39 14.92 -24.96
CA GLU A 469 -8.61 16.37 -24.75
C GLU A 469 -7.39 17.19 -25.18
N PHE A 470 -6.18 16.71 -24.87
CA PHE A 470 -4.95 17.39 -25.24
C PHE A 470 -4.80 17.53 -26.76
N VAL A 471 -4.98 16.43 -27.51
CA VAL A 471 -4.85 16.47 -28.98
C VAL A 471 -5.94 17.30 -29.64
N ARG A 472 -7.19 17.22 -29.16
CA ARG A 472 -8.30 18.07 -29.65
C ARG A 472 -8.00 19.55 -29.46
N GLY A 473 -7.49 19.93 -28.28
CA GLY A 473 -7.12 21.32 -27.97
C GLY A 473 -5.97 21.85 -28.84
N ARG A 474 -5.09 20.97 -29.33
CA ARG A 474 -3.99 21.31 -30.26
C ARG A 474 -4.31 21.09 -31.73
N ARG A 475 -5.51 20.60 -32.06
CA ARG A 475 -5.93 20.24 -33.42
C ARG A 475 -4.99 19.21 -34.09
N LEU A 476 -4.39 18.32 -33.29
CA LEU A 476 -3.58 17.22 -33.82
C LEU A 476 -4.51 16.13 -34.36
N HIS A 477 -4.17 15.58 -35.52
CA HIS A 477 -4.89 14.48 -36.15
C HIS A 477 -3.94 13.29 -36.42
N VAL A 478 -4.51 12.12 -36.69
CA VAL A 478 -3.76 10.91 -37.04
C VAL A 478 -2.81 11.21 -38.20
N GLY A 479 -1.56 10.76 -38.09
CA GLY A 479 -0.49 11.01 -39.04
C GLY A 479 0.39 12.24 -38.73
N MET A 480 -0.04 13.14 -37.83
CA MET A 480 0.80 14.28 -37.42
C MET A 480 1.90 13.87 -36.43
N ARG A 481 3.03 14.59 -36.47
CA ARG A 481 4.07 14.48 -35.43
C ARG A 481 3.60 15.13 -34.13
N PHE A 482 3.68 14.34 -33.07
CA PHE A 482 3.39 14.66 -31.69
C PHE A 482 4.59 15.30 -30.97
N ALA A 483 5.81 14.89 -31.34
CA ALA A 483 7.10 15.42 -30.90
C ALA A 483 8.16 15.34 -32.01
#